data_AF-A0A353PFN0-F1
#
_entry.id   AF-A0A353PFN0-F1
#
_cell.length_a   1.000
_cell.length_b   1.000
_cell.length_c   1.000
_cell.angle_alpha   90.00
_cell.angle_beta   90.00
_cell.angle_gamma   90.00
#
_symmetry.space_group_name_H-M   'P 1'
#
loop_
_entity.id
_entity.type
_entity.pdbx_description
1 polymer ?
#
loop_
_entity_poly.entity_id
_entity_poly.type
_entity_poly.pdbx_seq_one_letter_code
_entity_poly.pdbx_strand_id
1 'polypeptide(L)'
;MGRRVLDLLERAMDALDRLDLYRAQDVAASRAVLEAEFQAGLRRLTTYVMEDARNVGQVIALTQIIKSLERIGDHARHVGEYVVYLVSGEDVRHQKCQPDETGIGSSDAEESDTHTDSPDGSPP
;
A
#
# COMPACT_ATOMS: atom_id res chain seq x y z
N MET A 1 -10.20 7.27 -12.57
CA MET A 1 -10.55 7.43 -11.15
C MET A 1 -12.05 7.28 -10.89
N GLY A 2 -12.90 8.28 -11.17
CA GLY A 2 -14.32 8.26 -10.76
C GLY A 2 -15.09 6.99 -11.15
N ARG A 3 -15.06 6.61 -12.45
CA ARG A 3 -15.70 5.37 -12.93
C ARG A 3 -15.19 4.11 -12.23
N ARG A 4 -13.89 4.05 -11.92
CA ARG A 4 -13.29 2.89 -11.22
C ARG A 4 -13.75 2.82 -9.77
N VAL A 5 -13.85 3.97 -9.10
CA VAL A 5 -14.36 4.04 -7.72
C VAL A 5 -15.82 3.60 -7.66
N LEU A 6 -16.64 3.99 -8.63
CA LEU A 6 -18.03 3.52 -8.74
C LEU A 6 -18.10 2.00 -8.95
N ASP A 7 -17.34 1.46 -9.90
CA ASP A 7 -17.27 0.01 -10.15
C ASP A 7 -16.77 -0.77 -8.90
N LEU A 8 -15.77 -0.23 -8.18
CA LEU A 8 -15.32 -0.83 -6.92
C LEU A 8 -16.40 -0.85 -5.84
N LEU A 9 -17.16 0.26 -5.72
CA LEU A 9 -18.26 0.35 -4.77
C LEU A 9 -19.39 -0.62 -5.11
N GLU A 10 -19.79 -0.69 -6.38
CA GLU A 10 -20.80 -1.63 -6.86
C GLU A 10 -20.40 -3.07 -6.58
N ARG A 11 -19.16 -3.46 -6.92
CA ARG A 11 -18.65 -4.81 -6.61
C ARG A 11 -18.57 -5.10 -5.13
N ALA A 12 -18.21 -4.12 -4.30
CA ALA A 12 -18.17 -4.28 -2.85
C ALA A 12 -19.57 -4.55 -2.27
N MET A 13 -20.59 -3.83 -2.76
CA MET A 13 -21.98 -4.04 -2.35
C MET A 13 -22.50 -5.39 -2.86
N ASP A 14 -22.22 -5.76 -4.11
CA ASP A 14 -22.59 -7.06 -4.67
C ASP A 14 -21.96 -8.23 -3.90
N ALA A 15 -20.70 -8.07 -3.47
CA ALA A 15 -20.02 -9.06 -2.65
C ALA A 15 -20.66 -9.19 -1.26
N LEU A 16 -21.05 -8.07 -0.66
CA LEU A 16 -21.71 -8.04 0.65
C LEU A 16 -23.11 -8.67 0.59
N ASP A 17 -23.94 -8.27 -0.37
CA ASP A 17 -25.33 -8.74 -0.50
C ASP A 17 -25.41 -10.26 -0.74
N ARG A 18 -24.40 -10.81 -1.41
CA ARG A 18 -24.33 -12.25 -1.76
C ARG A 18 -23.40 -13.05 -0.86
N LEU A 19 -22.69 -12.39 0.05
CA LEU A 19 -21.59 -12.99 0.83
C LEU A 19 -20.59 -13.75 -0.07
N ASP A 20 -20.25 -13.16 -1.20
CA ASP A 20 -19.38 -13.76 -2.21
C ASP A 20 -17.90 -13.51 -1.87
N LEU A 21 -17.23 -14.55 -1.39
CA LEU A 21 -15.82 -14.50 -0.99
C LEU A 21 -14.89 -14.12 -2.13
N TYR A 22 -15.12 -14.60 -3.35
CA TYR A 22 -14.23 -14.36 -4.47
C TYR A 22 -14.29 -12.89 -4.91
N ARG A 23 -15.50 -12.35 -5.02
CA ARG A 23 -15.70 -10.92 -5.32
C ARG A 23 -15.14 -10.02 -4.23
N ALA A 24 -15.32 -10.39 -2.96
CA ALA A 24 -14.78 -9.67 -1.84
C ALA A 24 -13.25 -9.59 -1.87
N GLN A 25 -12.57 -10.68 -2.25
CA GLN A 25 -11.12 -10.72 -2.43
C GLN A 25 -10.65 -9.84 -3.59
N ASP A 26 -11.34 -9.86 -4.73
CA ASP A 26 -11.02 -8.99 -5.89
C ASP A 26 -11.10 -7.49 -5.51
N VAL A 27 -12.17 -7.11 -4.81
CA VAL A 27 -12.35 -5.76 -4.28
C VAL A 27 -11.24 -5.41 -3.29
N ALA A 28 -10.90 -6.30 -2.36
CA ALA A 28 -9.84 -6.08 -1.36
C ALA A 28 -8.44 -5.89 -1.99
N ALA A 29 -8.17 -6.57 -3.11
CA ALA A 29 -6.91 -6.50 -3.84
C ALA A 29 -6.74 -5.22 -4.68
N SER A 30 -7.79 -4.42 -4.85
CA SER A 30 -7.81 -3.30 -5.80
C SER A 30 -7.08 -2.01 -5.33
N ARG A 31 -6.55 -1.98 -4.10
CA ARG A 31 -5.85 -0.82 -3.51
C ARG A 31 -4.73 -0.28 -4.39
N ALA A 32 -3.85 -1.15 -4.87
CA ALA A 32 -2.64 -0.74 -5.58
C ALA A 32 -2.98 0.03 -6.87
N VAL A 33 -4.05 -0.38 -7.56
CA VAL A 33 -4.49 0.27 -8.79
C VAL A 33 -5.07 1.66 -8.51
N LEU A 34 -5.84 1.81 -7.44
CA LEU A 34 -6.41 3.09 -7.04
C LEU A 34 -5.32 4.09 -6.65
N GLU A 35 -4.34 3.65 -5.84
CA GLU A 35 -3.19 4.46 -5.44
C GLU A 35 -2.35 4.89 -6.65
N ALA A 36 -2.11 3.99 -7.60
CA ALA A 36 -1.38 4.31 -8.82
C ALA A 36 -2.10 5.40 -9.65
N GLU A 37 -3.43 5.32 -9.80
CA GLU A 37 -4.22 6.34 -10.49
C GLU A 37 -4.20 7.68 -9.74
N PHE A 38 -4.28 7.66 -8.41
CA PHE A 38 -4.18 8.83 -7.55
C PHE A 38 -2.85 9.56 -7.76
N GLN A 39 -1.73 8.84 -7.64
CA GLN A 39 -0.38 9.38 -7.83
C GLN A 39 -0.15 9.90 -9.25
N ALA A 40 -0.69 9.22 -10.27
CA ALA A 40 -0.66 9.71 -11.65
C ALA A 40 -1.49 10.99 -11.83
N GLY A 41 -2.62 11.11 -11.14
CA GLY A 41 -3.44 12.33 -11.07
C GLY A 41 -2.66 13.50 -10.46
N LEU A 42 -2.02 13.28 -9.30
CA LEU A 42 -1.22 14.30 -8.63
C LEU A 42 -0.08 14.82 -9.51
N ARG A 43 0.68 13.93 -10.16
CA ARG A 43 1.77 14.35 -11.06
C ARG A 43 1.30 15.27 -12.18
N ARG A 44 0.16 14.95 -12.81
CA ARG A 44 -0.44 15.78 -13.86
C ARG A 44 -0.85 17.16 -13.33
N LEU A 45 -1.45 17.19 -12.15
CA LEU A 45 -1.83 18.44 -11.49
C LEU A 45 -0.61 19.28 -11.12
N THR A 46 0.49 18.66 -10.68
CA THR A 46 1.76 19.35 -10.42
C THR A 46 2.31 20.00 -11.69
N THR A 47 2.36 19.26 -12.81
CA THR A 47 2.81 19.82 -14.10
C THR A 47 1.96 21.03 -14.50
N TYR A 48 0.65 20.97 -14.32
CA TYR A 48 -0.25 22.10 -14.62
C TYR A 48 0.01 23.35 -13.76
N VAL A 49 0.41 23.18 -12.49
CA VAL A 49 0.85 24.32 -11.65
C VAL A 49 2.20 24.87 -12.12
N MET A 50 3.10 24.01 -12.60
CA MET A 50 4.42 24.44 -13.12
C MET A 50 4.29 25.22 -14.44
N GLU A 51 3.27 24.93 -15.25
CA GLU A 51 2.95 25.68 -16.47
C GLU A 51 2.42 27.10 -16.17
N ASP A 52 1.55 27.24 -15.16
CA ASP A 52 1.07 28.54 -14.70
C ASP A 52 0.64 28.51 -13.22
N ALA A 53 1.42 29.17 -12.36
CA ALA A 53 1.18 29.22 -10.92
C ALA A 53 -0.15 29.89 -10.54
N ARG A 54 -0.76 30.69 -11.42
CA ARG A 54 -2.08 31.30 -11.18
C ARG A 54 -3.19 30.26 -11.04
N ASN A 55 -2.97 29.05 -11.55
CA ASN A 55 -3.92 27.93 -11.46
C ASN A 55 -3.91 27.19 -10.12
N VAL A 56 -3.03 27.55 -9.16
CA VAL A 56 -2.84 26.81 -7.90
C VAL A 56 -4.14 26.59 -7.12
N GLY A 57 -5.03 27.59 -7.07
CA GLY A 57 -6.31 27.46 -6.37
C GLY A 57 -7.22 26.40 -6.98
N GLN A 58 -7.30 26.35 -8.32
CA GLN A 58 -8.08 25.33 -9.04
C GLN A 58 -7.49 23.93 -8.83
N VAL A 59 -6.17 23.81 -8.85
CA VAL A 59 -5.48 22.53 -8.65
C VAL A 59 -5.68 21.99 -7.23
N ILE A 60 -5.69 22.86 -6.22
CA ILE A 60 -6.02 22.46 -4.84
C ILE A 60 -7.44 21.88 -4.79
N ALA A 61 -8.42 22.55 -5.40
CA ALA A 61 -9.80 22.04 -5.45
C ALA A 61 -9.89 20.67 -6.13
N LEU A 62 -9.21 20.49 -7.28
CA LEU A 62 -9.14 19.20 -7.97
C LEU A 62 -8.46 18.11 -7.13
N THR A 63 -7.41 18.47 -6.39
CA THR A 63 -6.71 17.55 -5.49
C THR A 63 -7.64 17.05 -4.38
N GLN A 64 -8.46 17.93 -3.80
CA GLN A 64 -9.45 17.56 -2.79
C GLN A 64 -10.53 16.63 -3.35
N ILE A 65 -10.97 16.84 -4.59
CA ILE A 65 -11.90 15.93 -5.29
C ILE A 65 -11.26 14.56 -5.47
N ILE A 66 -10.04 14.50 -6.00
CA ILE A 66 -9.34 13.23 -6.25
C ILE A 66 -9.07 12.47 -4.94
N LYS A 67 -8.70 13.17 -3.86
CA LYS A 67 -8.55 12.58 -2.52
C LYS A 67 -9.88 12.04 -1.97
N SER A 68 -10.98 12.73 -2.22
CA SER A 68 -12.31 12.24 -1.83
C SER A 68 -12.67 10.94 -2.56
N LEU A 69 -12.33 10.84 -3.85
CA LEU A 69 -12.51 9.61 -4.63
C LEU A 69 -11.65 8.45 -4.12
N GLU A 70 -10.39 8.71 -3.76
CA GLU A 70 -9.49 7.72 -3.17
C GLU A 70 -10.08 7.15 -1.87
N ARG A 71 -10.56 8.02 -0.97
CA ARG A 71 -11.21 7.60 0.29
C ARG A 71 -12.44 6.72 0.07
N ILE A 72 -13.27 7.04 -0.92
CA ILE A 72 -14.45 6.22 -1.26
C ILE A 72 -14.00 4.83 -1.72
N GLY A 73 -12.99 4.76 -2.58
CA GLY A 73 -12.45 3.47 -3.05
C GLY A 73 -11.81 2.65 -1.93
N ASP A 74 -11.09 3.28 -1.00
CA ASP A 74 -10.55 2.58 0.18
C ASP A 74 -11.65 2.10 1.14
N HIS A 75 -12.75 2.84 1.28
CA HIS A 75 -13.93 2.35 1.99
C HIS A 75 -14.57 1.13 1.32
N ALA A 76 -14.73 1.14 0.00
CA ALA A 76 -15.21 -0.03 -0.74
C ALA A 76 -14.31 -1.26 -0.53
N ARG A 77 -12.98 -1.04 -0.52
CA ARG A 77 -11.99 -2.07 -0.20
C ARG A 77 -12.17 -2.62 1.22
N HIS A 78 -12.39 -1.77 2.21
CA HIS A 78 -12.65 -2.19 3.60
C HIS A 78 -13.93 -3.02 3.74
N VAL A 79 -14.97 -2.70 2.96
CA VAL A 79 -16.18 -3.53 2.88
C VAL A 79 -15.83 -4.92 2.35
N GLY A 80 -15.05 -5.02 1.26
CA GLY A 80 -14.57 -6.30 0.73
C GLY A 80 -13.82 -7.13 1.79
N GLU A 81 -12.85 -6.52 2.49
CA GLU A 81 -12.14 -7.22 3.58
C GLU A 81 -13.06 -7.70 4.70
N TYR A 82 -14.09 -6.91 5.04
CA TYR A 82 -15.06 -7.31 6.05
C TYR A 82 -15.89 -8.51 5.60
N VAL A 83 -16.29 -8.57 4.33
CA VAL A 83 -17.01 -9.72 3.77
C VAL A 83 -16.12 -10.96 3.78
N VAL A 84 -14.82 -10.83 3.42
CA VAL A 84 -13.87 -11.94 3.53
C VAL A 84 -13.87 -12.49 4.95
N TYR A 85 -13.66 -11.62 5.94
CA TYR A 85 -13.66 -12.00 7.35
C TYR A 85 -14.99 -12.65 7.79
N LEU A 86 -16.12 -12.11 7.35
CA LEU A 86 -17.45 -12.61 7.70
C LEU A 86 -17.70 -14.04 7.17
N VAL A 87 -17.15 -14.38 6.00
CA VAL A 87 -17.37 -15.68 5.34
C VAL A 87 -16.32 -16.72 5.75
N SER A 88 -15.04 -16.36 5.78
CA SER A 88 -13.96 -17.31 6.09
C SER A 88 -13.62 -17.40 7.57
N GLY A 89 -13.99 -16.39 8.38
CA GLY A 89 -13.51 -16.24 9.75
C GLY A 89 -12.04 -15.85 9.87
N GLU A 90 -11.35 -15.66 8.73
CA GLU A 90 -9.93 -15.29 8.69
C GLU A 90 -9.76 -13.78 8.58
N ASP A 91 -8.96 -13.20 9.46
CA ASP A 91 -8.64 -11.78 9.41
C ASP A 91 -7.52 -11.50 8.40
N VAL A 92 -7.93 -11.30 7.15
CA VAL A 92 -7.05 -10.88 6.04
C VAL A 92 -6.40 -9.51 6.24
N ARG A 93 -6.83 -8.70 7.23
CA ARG A 93 -6.21 -7.41 7.55
C ARG A 93 -4.87 -7.59 8.26
N HIS A 94 -4.69 -8.70 8.97
CA HIS A 94 -3.51 -8.98 9.80
C HIS A 94 -2.50 -9.97 9.19
N GLN A 95 -2.86 -10.71 8.13
CA GLN A 95 -1.92 -11.62 7.45
C GLN A 95 -0.73 -10.91 6.79
N LYS A 96 -0.80 -9.61 6.50
CA LYS A 96 0.33 -8.83 5.94
C LYS A 96 1.34 -8.33 6.98
N CYS A 97 1.12 -8.58 8.28
CA CYS A 97 1.94 -8.01 9.36
C CYS A 97 2.53 -9.05 10.33
N GLN A 98 2.73 -10.30 9.91
CA GLN A 98 3.75 -11.12 10.55
C GLN A 98 5.08 -10.89 9.82
N PRO A 99 6.08 -10.24 10.43
CA PRO A 99 7.44 -10.50 10.00
C PRO A 99 7.66 -12.00 10.19
N ASP A 100 8.33 -12.65 9.25
CA ASP A 100 8.79 -14.00 9.49
C ASP A 100 9.65 -13.95 10.77
N GLU A 101 9.16 -14.62 11.82
CA GLU A 101 9.96 -14.99 12.97
C GLU A 101 10.33 -16.46 12.78
N THR A 102 11.21 -16.76 11.82
CA THR A 102 11.89 -18.06 11.83
C THR A 102 13.30 -17.97 11.28
N GLY A 103 14.21 -17.43 12.11
CA GLY A 103 15.62 -17.41 11.76
C GLY A 103 16.58 -16.90 12.83
N ILE A 104 16.33 -17.13 14.13
CA ILE A 104 17.37 -16.98 15.16
C ILE A 104 17.57 -18.32 15.88
N GLY A 105 18.67 -18.98 15.52
CA GLY A 105 19.42 -19.91 16.37
C GLY A 105 20.90 -19.61 16.10
N SER A 106 21.54 -18.77 16.92
CA SER A 106 22.36 -19.15 18.08
C SER A 106 23.49 -20.13 17.73
N SER A 107 24.69 -19.59 17.56
CA SER A 107 25.95 -20.26 17.91
C SER A 107 26.89 -19.18 18.43
N ASP A 108 26.78 -18.90 19.73
CA ASP A 108 27.76 -18.11 20.46
C ASP A 108 29.07 -18.89 20.63
N ALA A 109 30.16 -18.15 20.39
CA ALA A 109 31.45 -18.15 21.08
C ALA A 109 32.28 -19.45 21.19
N GLU A 110 33.46 -19.43 20.55
CA GLU A 110 34.72 -19.69 21.25
C GLU A 110 35.78 -18.68 20.76
N GLU A 111 36.32 -17.93 21.71
CA GLU A 111 37.41 -16.97 21.59
C GLU A 111 38.70 -17.69 22.01
N SER A 112 39.77 -17.67 21.20
CA SER A 112 41.14 -17.85 21.72
C SER A 112 42.18 -17.18 20.82
N ASP A 113 42.62 -16.02 21.30
CA ASP A 113 44.01 -15.56 21.40
C ASP A 113 45.02 -16.04 20.34
N THR A 114 45.60 -15.10 19.60
CA THR A 114 47.07 -14.99 19.48
C THR A 114 47.47 -13.60 18.98
N HIS A 115 48.01 -12.84 19.93
CA HIS A 115 49.06 -11.83 19.77
C HIS A 115 50.02 -12.15 18.60
N THR A 116 50.42 -11.15 17.80
CA THR A 116 51.84 -10.75 17.52
C THR A 116 51.94 -9.78 16.34
N ASP A 117 52.25 -8.53 16.69
CA ASP A 117 53.20 -7.57 16.06
C ASP A 117 53.00 -7.05 14.61
N SER A 118 52.83 -5.73 14.53
CA SER A 118 53.26 -4.85 13.43
C SER A 118 54.80 -4.77 13.43
N PRO A 119 55.55 -4.44 12.34
CA PRO A 119 55.36 -3.13 11.68
C PRO A 119 55.80 -2.98 10.20
N ASP A 120 55.45 -1.80 9.68
CA ASP A 120 56.21 -0.96 8.76
C ASP A 120 56.31 -1.31 7.26
N GLY A 121 56.29 -0.26 6.43
CA GLY A 121 56.74 -0.31 5.03
C GLY A 121 55.89 0.45 4.01
N SER A 122 55.99 1.77 4.00
CA SER A 122 55.53 2.68 2.92
C SER A 122 56.39 2.53 1.62
N PRO A 123 56.06 3.23 0.51
CA PRO A 123 56.08 2.69 -0.87
C PRO A 123 57.28 3.18 -1.71
N PRO A 124 57.28 2.94 -3.04
CA PRO A 124 57.72 3.91 -4.04
C PRO A 124 56.57 4.58 -4.80
#